data_AF-A0A176ZB46-F1
#
_entry.id   AF-A0A176ZB46-F1
#
_cell.length_a   1.000
_cell.length_b   1.000
_cell.length_c   1.000
_cell.angle_alpha   90.00
_cell.angle_beta   90.00
_cell.angle_gamma   90.00
#
_symmetry.space_group_name_H-M   'P 1'
#
loop_
_entity.id
_entity.type
_entity.pdbx_description
1 polymer ?
#
loop_
_entity_poly.entity_id
_entity_poly.type
_entity_poly.pdbx_seq_one_letter_code
_entity_poly.pdbx_strand_id
1 'polypeptide(L)'
;MSNAIRFPDSNDRDRRDAGAYRQMEGDLQDLVSMGRIAAQLAQETDGDPPVCEARNLALFAVFHLQEMLLRFAAKYENRDWSAGEEAS
;
A
#
# COMPACT_ATOMS: atom_id res chain seq x y z
N MET A 1 -5.89 -31.91 -35.09
CA MET A 1 -5.10 -31.43 -33.94
C MET A 1 -6.01 -30.54 -33.12
N SER A 2 -6.49 -31.01 -31.96
CA SER A 2 -7.43 -30.23 -31.12
C SER A 2 -6.64 -29.36 -30.16
N ASN A 3 -6.74 -28.03 -30.31
CA ASN A 3 -6.32 -27.09 -29.28
C ASN A 3 -7.28 -27.22 -28.10
N ALA A 4 -6.85 -27.91 -27.04
CA ALA A 4 -7.58 -27.92 -25.79
C ALA A 4 -7.48 -26.53 -25.16
N ILE A 5 -8.60 -25.83 -25.06
CA ILE A 5 -8.75 -24.64 -24.24
C ILE A 5 -8.52 -25.10 -22.80
N ARG A 6 -7.34 -24.79 -22.23
CA ARG A 6 -7.08 -24.98 -20.80
C ARG A 6 -7.82 -23.88 -20.05
N PHE A 7 -8.94 -24.25 -19.43
CA PHE A 7 -9.55 -23.39 -18.44
C PHE A 7 -8.67 -23.42 -17.17
N PRO A 8 -8.34 -22.27 -16.58
CA PRO A 8 -7.59 -22.25 -15.33
C PRO A 8 -8.38 -23.00 -14.26
N ASP A 9 -7.72 -23.93 -13.59
CA ASP A 9 -8.31 -24.68 -12.48
C ASP A 9 -8.69 -23.70 -11.36
N SER A 10 -9.83 -23.94 -10.71
CA SER A 10 -10.35 -23.11 -9.60
C SER A 10 -9.30 -22.85 -8.51
N ASN A 11 -8.45 -23.84 -8.22
CA ASN A 11 -7.34 -23.74 -7.28
C ASN A 11 -6.28 -22.68 -7.65
N ASP A 12 -6.06 -22.39 -8.94
CA ASP A 12 -5.09 -21.37 -9.38
C ASP A 12 -5.64 -19.95 -9.25
N ARG A 13 -6.97 -19.80 -9.22
CA ARG A 13 -7.63 -18.53 -8.91
C ARG A 13 -7.54 -18.24 -7.41
N ASP A 14 -7.90 -19.22 -6.59
CA ASP A 14 -7.87 -19.08 -5.12
C ASP A 14 -6.45 -18.75 -4.59
N ARG A 15 -5.40 -19.32 -5.21
CA ARG A 15 -4.01 -19.00 -4.85
C ARG A 15 -3.56 -17.61 -5.29
N ARG A 16 -3.99 -17.16 -6.47
CA ARG A 16 -3.73 -15.79 -6.97
C ARG A 16 -4.41 -14.76 -6.09
N ASP A 17 -5.66 -14.99 -5.74
CA ASP A 17 -6.43 -14.13 -4.85
C ASP A 17 -5.76 -14.07 -3.47
N ALA A 18 -5.35 -15.20 -2.89
CA ALA A 18 -4.62 -15.24 -1.62
C ALA A 18 -3.24 -14.54 -1.66
N GLY A 19 -2.61 -14.46 -2.83
CA GLY A 19 -1.39 -13.67 -3.06
C GLY A 19 -1.68 -12.17 -3.09
N ALA A 20 -2.71 -11.77 -3.84
CA ALA A 20 -3.15 -10.38 -3.94
C ALA A 20 -3.62 -9.82 -2.58
N TYR A 21 -4.35 -10.61 -1.78
CA TYR A 21 -4.75 -10.22 -0.42
C TYR A 21 -3.54 -10.04 0.50
N ARG A 22 -2.57 -10.96 0.48
CA ARG A 22 -1.34 -10.81 1.27
C ARG A 22 -0.54 -9.57 0.89
N GLN A 23 -0.52 -9.23 -0.40
CA GLN A 23 0.12 -8.00 -0.84
C GLN A 23 -0.62 -6.75 -0.36
N MET A 24 -1.97 -6.74 -0.42
CA MET A 24 -2.78 -5.66 0.13
C MET A 24 -2.58 -5.51 1.66
N GLU A 25 -2.49 -6.62 2.39
CA GLU A 25 -2.17 -6.58 3.83
C GLU A 25 -0.81 -5.93 4.11
N GLY A 26 0.22 -6.27 3.31
CA GLY A 26 1.54 -5.65 3.40
C GLY A 26 1.49 -4.13 3.14
N ASP A 27 0.85 -3.73 2.04
CA ASP A 27 0.70 -2.32 1.69
C ASP A 27 -0.09 -1.53 2.76
N LEU A 28 -1.12 -2.15 3.37
CA LEU A 28 -1.86 -1.56 4.50
C LEU A 28 -0.98 -1.42 5.75
N GLN A 29 -0.15 -2.41 6.03
CA GLN A 29 0.78 -2.37 7.17
C GLN A 29 1.82 -1.25 7.01
N ASP A 30 2.28 -1.00 5.79
CA ASP A 30 3.18 0.12 5.48
C ASP A 30 2.51 1.47 5.72
N LEU A 31 1.25 1.64 5.29
CA LEU A 31 0.45 2.84 5.55
C LEU A 31 0.27 3.10 7.05
N VAL A 32 -0.09 2.07 7.81
CA VAL A 32 -0.25 2.17 9.27
C VAL A 32 1.06 2.56 9.96
N SER A 33 2.17 1.96 9.52
CA SER A 33 3.50 2.23 10.08
C SER A 33 3.91 3.68 9.82
N MET A 34 3.72 4.16 8.58
CA MET A 34 4.00 5.56 8.24
C MET A 34 3.08 6.53 8.98
N GLY A 35 1.80 6.19 9.14
CA GLY A 35 0.84 6.96 9.94
C GLY A 35 1.27 7.11 11.40
N ARG A 36 1.81 6.05 12.00
CA ARG A 36 2.36 6.09 13.36
C ARG A 36 3.57 7.02 13.45
N ILE A 37 4.49 6.96 12.47
CA ILE A 37 5.66 7.84 12.42
C ILE A 37 5.22 9.30 12.30
N ALA A 38 4.30 9.61 11.39
CA ALA A 38 3.78 10.96 11.21
C ALA A 38 3.10 11.51 12.48
N ALA A 39 2.29 10.69 13.16
CA ALA A 39 1.65 11.06 14.41
C ALA A 39 2.65 11.30 15.55
N GLN A 40 3.67 10.44 15.67
CA GLN A 40 4.71 10.59 16.68
C GLN A 40 5.51 11.89 16.46
N LEU A 41 5.93 12.15 15.22
CA LEU A 41 6.66 13.37 14.88
C LEU A 41 5.82 14.62 15.11
N ALA A 42 4.52 14.59 14.83
CA ALA A 42 3.62 15.71 15.10
C ALA A 42 3.51 15.99 16.61
N GLN A 43 3.37 14.95 17.44
CA GLN A 43 3.34 15.08 18.90
C GLN A 43 4.66 15.64 19.46
N GLU A 44 5.80 15.20 18.94
CA GLU A 44 7.12 15.71 19.35
C GLU A 44 7.33 17.18 18.97
N THR A 45 6.56 17.70 18.01
CA THR A 45 6.57 19.13 17.64
C THR A 45 5.59 19.99 18.42
N ASP A 46 4.67 19.38 19.18
CA ASP A 46 3.77 20.08 20.09
C ASP A 46 4.47 20.30 21.45
N GLY A 47 5.21 21.40 21.56
CA GLY A 47 5.98 21.80 22.74
C GLY A 47 6.75 23.10 22.50
N ASP A 48 7.40 23.65 23.54
CA ASP A 48 8.27 24.86 23.50
C ASP A 48 9.07 24.95 22.19
N PRO A 49 9.27 26.17 21.63
CA PRO A 49 9.30 26.42 20.18
C PRO A 49 9.99 25.31 19.40
N PRO A 50 9.26 24.56 18.55
CA PRO A 50 9.82 23.40 17.88
C PRO A 50 11.02 23.85 17.05
N VAL A 51 12.15 23.15 17.23
CA VAL A 51 13.31 23.33 16.36
C VAL A 51 12.81 23.16 14.92
N CYS A 52 13.12 24.12 14.05
CA CYS A 52 12.64 24.17 12.66
C CYS A 52 12.73 22.80 11.95
N GLU A 53 13.77 22.04 12.27
CA GLU A 53 14.02 20.69 11.78
C GLU A 53 12.95 19.66 12.17
N ALA A 54 12.52 19.60 13.43
CA ALA A 54 11.50 18.66 13.89
C ALA A 54 10.15 18.91 13.22
N ARG A 55 9.78 20.19 13.08
CA ARG A 55 8.56 20.60 12.36
C ARG A 55 8.62 20.23 10.88
N ASN A 56 9.76 20.44 10.23
CA ASN A 56 9.94 20.06 8.83
C ASN A 56 9.87 18.55 8.64
N LEU A 57 10.42 17.77 9.58
CA LEU A 57 10.36 16.31 9.55
C LEU A 57 8.93 15.80 9.72
N ALA A 58 8.15 16.38 10.63
CA ALA A 58 6.73 16.05 10.79
C ALA A 58 5.92 16.34 9.51
N LEU A 59 6.13 17.51 8.90
CA LEU A 59 5.47 17.88 7.63
C LEU A 59 5.87 16.93 6.50
N PHE A 60 7.15 16.56 6.41
CA PHE A 60 7.64 15.60 5.43
C PHE A 60 6.98 14.22 5.60
N ALA A 61 6.85 13.76 6.85
CA ALA A 61 6.21 12.48 7.17
C ALA A 61 4.72 12.48 6.79
N VAL A 62 3.99 13.55 7.07
CA VAL A 62 2.58 13.70 6.69
C VAL A 62 2.43 13.72 5.16
N PHE A 63 3.29 14.48 4.45
CA PHE A 63 3.29 14.52 2.99
C PHE A 63 3.53 13.12 2.39
N HIS A 64 4.51 12.37 2.92
CA HIS A 64 4.79 11.01 2.44
C HIS A 64 3.62 10.05 2.70
N LEU A 65 2.98 10.14 3.87
CA LEU A 65 1.79 9.34 4.15
C LEU A 65 0.68 9.63 3.12
N GLN A 66 0.47 10.91 2.78
CA GLN A 66 -0.52 11.30 1.78
C GLN A 66 -0.21 10.71 0.40
N GLU A 67 1.06 10.77 -0.05
CA GLU A 67 1.49 10.17 -1.31
C GLU A 67 1.29 8.65 -1.32
N MET A 68 1.59 7.96 -0.21
CA MET A 68 1.36 6.52 -0.08
C MET A 68 -0.15 6.19 -0.15
N LEU A 69 -1.01 6.98 0.49
CA LEU A 69 -2.46 6.80 0.43
C LEU A 69 -3.01 6.97 -0.99
N LEU A 70 -2.52 7.97 -1.73
CA LEU A 70 -2.90 8.18 -3.14
C LEU A 70 -2.46 7.01 -4.03
N ARG A 71 -1.24 6.50 -3.83
CA ARG A 71 -0.75 5.32 -4.56
C ARG A 71 -1.54 4.06 -4.21
N PHE A 72 -1.85 3.86 -2.94
CA PHE A 72 -2.69 2.75 -2.48
C PHE A 72 -4.09 2.82 -3.11
N ALA A 73 -4.73 3.99 -3.07
CA ALA A 73 -6.01 4.20 -3.72
C ALA A 73 -5.93 3.90 -5.22
N ALA A 74 -4.96 4.48 -5.94
CA ALA A 74 -4.78 4.24 -7.37
C ALA A 74 -4.53 2.75 -7.71
N LYS A 75 -3.80 2.03 -6.85
CA LYS A 75 -3.49 0.61 -7.02
C LYS A 75 -4.71 -0.29 -6.85
N TYR A 76 -5.64 0.07 -5.96
CA TYR A 76 -6.75 -0.81 -5.56
C TYR A 76 -8.16 -0.31 -5.96
N GLU A 77 -8.29 0.92 -6.45
CA GLU A 77 -9.54 1.50 -6.94
C GLU A 77 -9.98 0.89 -8.28
N ASN A 78 -9.01 0.53 -9.13
CA ASN A 78 -9.27 -0.29 -10.31
C ASN A 78 -9.55 -1.72 -9.86
N ARG A 79 -10.78 -2.19 -10.03
CA ARG A 79 -11.32 -3.49 -9.55
C ARG A 79 -10.63 -4.75 -10.11
N ASP A 80 -9.46 -4.62 -10.73
CA ASP A 80 -8.77 -5.67 -11.47
C ASP A 80 -7.58 -6.27 -10.69
N TRP A 81 -7.77 -6.45 -9.38
CA TRP A 81 -6.74 -6.95 -8.46
C TRP A 81 -6.44 -8.45 -8.68
N SER A 82 -7.29 -9.13 -9.45
CA SER A 82 -7.15 -10.54 -9.83
C SER A 82 -6.18 -10.77 -10.99
N ALA A 83 -5.78 -9.72 -11.72
CA ALA A 83 -4.83 -9.85 -12.80
C ALA A 83 -3.41 -9.69 -12.25
N GLY A 84 -2.90 -10.75 -11.63
CA GLY A 84 -1.46 -10.97 -11.64
C GLY A 84 -1.03 -10.98 -13.11
N GLU A 85 -0.45 -9.89 -13.58
CA GLU A 85 0.27 -9.86 -14.85
C GLU A 85 1.37 -10.91 -14.76
N GLU A 86 1.11 -12.09 -15.32
CA GLU A 86 2.17 -12.90 -15.92
C GLU A 86 2.76 -12.04 -17.03
N ALA A 87 3.76 -11.23 -16.67
CA ALA A 87 4.62 -10.55 -17.61
C ALA A 87 5.20 -11.62 -18.55
N SER A 88 4.84 -11.50 -19.82
CA SER A 88 5.42 -12.26 -20.95
C SER A 88 6.85 -11.85 -21.23
#